data_AF-A0A7V5ZFN9-F1
#
_entry.id   AF-A0A7V5ZFN9-F1
#
_cell.length_a   1.000
_cell.length_b   1.000
_cell.length_c   1.000
_cell.angle_alpha   90.00
_cell.angle_beta   90.00
_cell.angle_gamma   90.00
#
_symmetry.space_group_name_H-M   'P 1'
#
loop_
_entity.id
_entity.type
_entity.pdbx_description
1 polymer ?
#
loop_
_entity_poly.entity_id
_entity_poly.type
_entity_poly.pdbx_seq_one_letter_code
_entity_poly.pdbx_strand_id
1 'polypeptide(L)'
;MSAQAPGKPKPPSLDEVKRGRPPVRHVNEEHVRQLSRMERLALMVTERVGTMGFFFLIAIWTALWLGWNILAPKPLRFDPPTAFVLWLFLSNLIQILLMPLLMVGQNVLSRHAELRADSDYEVNLKTEREVEAILQHLEYQNGLLEQIARKLGIQEDKDATAS
;
A
#
# COMPACT_ATOMS: atom_id res chain seq x y z
N MET A 1 -58.10 -1.38 -20.00
CA MET A 1 -57.25 -0.52 -19.16
C MET A 1 -55.94 -1.27 -18.93
N SER A 2 -54.93 -1.08 -19.78
CA SER A 2 -53.65 -1.78 -19.61
C SER A 2 -52.78 -1.02 -18.63
N ALA A 3 -52.53 -1.65 -17.48
CA ALA A 3 -51.63 -1.15 -16.47
C ALA A 3 -50.19 -1.13 -17.01
N GLN A 4 -49.66 0.07 -17.23
CA GLN A 4 -48.27 0.29 -17.60
C GLN A 4 -47.41 -0.11 -16.39
N ALA A 5 -46.56 -1.13 -16.57
CA ALA A 5 -45.58 -1.50 -15.56
C ALA A 5 -44.69 -0.29 -15.22
N PRO A 6 -44.45 0.02 -13.93
CA PRO A 6 -43.63 1.16 -13.56
C PRO A 6 -42.23 0.98 -14.17
N GLY A 7 -41.88 1.86 -15.11
CA GLY A 7 -40.56 1.86 -15.73
C GLY A 7 -39.50 2.02 -14.65
N LYS A 8 -38.45 1.20 -14.71
CA LYS A 8 -37.31 1.28 -13.78
C LYS A 8 -36.86 2.75 -13.67
N PRO A 9 -36.64 3.28 -12.46
CA PRO A 9 -36.30 4.68 -12.26
C PRO A 9 -35.00 5.03 -12.99
N LYS A 10 -34.95 6.23 -13.58
CA LYS A 10 -33.79 6.70 -14.33
C LYS A 10 -32.58 6.78 -13.38
N PRO A 11 -31.45 6.14 -13.72
CA PRO A 11 -30.26 6.21 -12.89
C PRO A 11 -29.72 7.66 -12.82
N PRO A 12 -29.06 8.04 -11.71
CA PRO A 12 -28.55 9.39 -11.49
C PRO A 12 -27.58 9.82 -12.60
N SER A 13 -27.55 11.13 -12.87
CA SER A 13 -26.77 11.70 -13.97
C SER A 13 -25.27 11.77 -13.62
N LEU A 14 -24.40 11.66 -14.63
CA LEU A 14 -22.94 11.76 -14.45
C LEU A 14 -22.51 13.07 -13.76
N ASP A 15 -23.28 14.14 -13.94
CA ASP A 15 -23.02 15.44 -13.34
C ASP A 15 -23.34 15.48 -11.83
N GLU A 16 -24.30 14.68 -11.36
CA GLU A 16 -24.58 14.49 -9.93
C GLU A 16 -23.47 13.66 -9.26
N VAL A 17 -23.00 12.61 -9.95
CA VAL A 17 -21.89 11.77 -9.48
C VAL A 17 -20.57 12.56 -9.41
N LYS A 18 -20.31 13.43 -10.40
CA LYS A 18 -19.12 14.29 -10.40
C LYS A 18 -19.15 15.39 -9.33
N ARG A 19 -20.32 15.98 -9.04
CA ARG A 19 -20.46 17.03 -8.01
C ARG A 19 -20.17 16.54 -6.59
N GLY A 20 -20.34 15.24 -6.33
CA GLY A 20 -20.04 14.63 -5.04
C GLY A 20 -18.57 14.21 -4.86
N ARG A 21 -17.64 14.60 -5.74
CA ARG A 21 -16.22 14.22 -5.61
C ARG A 21 -15.49 15.16 -4.64
N PRO A 22 -15.17 14.73 -3.40
CA PRO A 22 -14.15 15.42 -2.63
C PRO A 22 -12.80 15.34 -3.37
N PRO A 23 -11.92 16.35 -3.21
CA PRO A 23 -10.58 16.32 -3.79
C PRO A 23 -9.82 15.09 -3.30
N VAL A 24 -8.96 14.54 -4.17
CA VAL A 24 -8.06 13.43 -3.82
C VAL A 24 -7.20 13.88 -2.66
N ARG A 25 -7.52 13.39 -1.47
CA ARG A 25 -6.79 13.74 -0.25
C ARG A 25 -5.48 12.96 -0.28
N HIS A 26 -4.36 13.68 -0.40
CA HIS A 26 -3.04 13.06 -0.35
C HIS A 26 -2.74 12.65 1.10
N VAL A 27 -3.27 11.49 1.52
CA VAL A 27 -3.11 10.92 2.87
C VAL A 27 -1.63 10.82 3.30
N ASN A 28 -0.73 10.62 2.33
CA ASN A 28 0.73 10.63 2.55
C ASN A 28 1.25 11.96 3.13
N GLU A 29 0.71 13.12 2.73
CA GLU A 29 1.27 14.42 3.13
C GLU A 29 0.85 14.86 4.54
N GLU A 30 -0.36 14.49 4.96
CA GLU A 30 -0.87 14.80 6.30
C GLU A 30 -0.18 13.93 7.37
N HIS A 31 0.14 12.67 7.06
CA HIS A 31 0.74 11.75 8.03
C HIS A 31 2.20 12.11 8.37
N VAL A 32 2.99 12.52 7.36
CA VAL A 32 4.39 12.91 7.58
C VAL A 32 4.51 14.17 8.44
N ARG A 33 3.50 15.05 8.42
CA ARG A 33 3.49 16.30 9.20
C ARG A 33 3.21 16.10 10.69
N GLN A 34 2.66 14.95 11.09
CA GLN A 34 2.33 14.67 12.50
C GLN A 34 3.41 13.87 13.23
N LEU A 35 4.47 13.43 12.54
CA LEU A 35 5.55 12.67 13.15
C LEU A 35 6.36 13.52 14.13
N SER A 36 6.55 12.99 15.33
CA SER A 36 7.50 13.53 16.30
C SER A 36 8.92 13.53 15.72
N ARG A 37 9.76 14.47 16.18
CA ARG A 37 11.20 14.51 15.81
C ARG A 37 11.89 13.17 16.09
N MET A 38 11.50 12.48 17.16
CA MET A 38 12.07 11.18 17.54
C MET A 38 11.60 10.05 16.62
N GLU A 39 10.32 10.05 16.22
CA GLU A 39 9.79 9.10 15.24
C GLU A 39 10.46 9.29 13.88
N ARG A 40 10.73 10.54 13.48
CA ARG A 40 11.43 10.84 12.22
C ARG A 40 12.86 10.32 12.22
N LEU A 41 13.57 10.45 13.34
CA LEU A 41 14.92 9.89 13.50
C LEU A 41 14.86 8.35 13.47
N ALA A 42 13.93 7.74 14.20
CA ALA A 42 13.75 6.29 14.21
C ALA A 42 13.44 5.76 12.79
N LEU A 43 12.56 6.42 12.05
CA LEU A 43 12.22 6.06 10.68
C LEU A 43 13.45 6.14 9.76
N MET A 44 14.20 7.25 9.83
CA MET A 44 15.42 7.42 9.03
C MET A 44 16.47 6.35 9.33
N VAL A 45 16.63 5.97 10.60
CA VAL A 45 17.53 4.89 11.01
C VAL A 45 17.01 3.56 10.49
N THR A 46 15.74 3.24 10.68
CA THR A 46 15.14 1.97 10.24
C THR A 46 15.16 1.81 8.72
N GLU A 47 14.90 2.86 7.95
CA GLU A 47 14.97 2.81 6.48
C GLU A 47 16.38 2.57 5.96
N ARG A 48 17.42 3.07 6.63
CA ARG A 48 18.82 2.85 6.20
C ARG A 48 19.39 1.54 6.72
N VAL A 49 19.20 1.26 8.01
CA VAL A 49 19.74 0.10 8.73
C VAL A 49 18.96 -1.18 8.42
N GLY A 50 17.65 -1.07 8.17
CA GLY A 50 16.78 -2.20 7.86
C GLY A 50 16.92 -2.76 6.45
N THR A 51 17.86 -2.26 5.65
CA THR A 51 18.11 -2.77 4.30
C THR A 51 18.96 -4.04 4.33
N MET A 52 18.63 -5.01 3.46
CA MET A 52 19.44 -6.23 3.32
C MET A 52 20.88 -5.93 2.88
N GLY A 53 21.09 -4.88 2.08
CA GLY A 53 22.43 -4.44 1.67
C GLY A 53 23.29 -4.01 2.86
N PHE A 54 22.74 -3.25 3.80
CA PHE A 54 23.45 -2.82 5.01
C PHE A 54 23.82 -4.00 5.91
N PHE A 55 22.93 -5.00 6.04
CA PHE A 55 23.23 -6.24 6.75
C PHE A 55 24.45 -6.95 6.16
N PHE A 56 24.49 -7.17 4.84
CA PHE A 56 25.64 -7.82 4.19
C PHE A 56 26.92 -7.00 4.30
N LEU A 57 26.82 -5.66 4.21
CA LEU A 57 27.96 -4.76 4.40
C LEU A 57 28.61 -4.97 5.77
N ILE A 58 27.82 -4.94 6.84
CA ILE A 58 28.33 -5.15 8.21
C ILE A 58 28.85 -6.58 8.38
N ALA A 59 28.14 -7.58 7.85
CA ALA A 59 28.52 -8.97 7.97
C ALA A 59 29.88 -9.26 7.31
N ILE A 60 30.06 -8.78 6.06
CA ILE A 60 31.32 -8.92 5.33
C ILE A 60 32.43 -8.14 6.03
N TRP A 61 32.18 -6.90 6.43
CA TRP A 61 33.15 -6.10 7.17
C TRP A 61 33.60 -6.81 8.47
N THR A 62 32.66 -7.33 9.24
CA THR A 62 32.92 -8.05 10.49
C THR A 62 33.72 -9.33 10.24
N ALA A 63 33.35 -10.09 9.21
CA ALA A 63 34.05 -11.32 8.84
C ALA A 63 35.49 -11.04 8.38
N LEU A 64 35.71 -10.00 7.56
CA LEU A 64 37.03 -9.58 7.11
C LEU A 64 37.89 -9.10 8.28
N TRP A 65 37.32 -8.29 9.18
CA TRP A 65 38.02 -7.79 10.37
C TRP A 65 38.40 -8.91 11.33
N LEU A 66 37.48 -9.84 11.58
CA LEU A 66 37.73 -11.00 12.43
C LEU A 66 38.77 -11.93 11.79
N GLY A 67 38.64 -12.20 10.48
CA GLY A 67 39.61 -13.00 9.72
C GLY A 67 41.01 -12.39 9.77
N TRP A 68 41.13 -11.06 9.61
CA TRP A 68 42.39 -10.35 9.74
C TRP A 68 42.99 -10.51 11.15
N ASN A 69 42.20 -10.32 12.21
CA ASN A 69 42.70 -10.45 13.59
C ASN A 69 43.13 -11.87 13.97
N ILE A 70 42.48 -12.91 13.42
CA ILE A 70 42.83 -14.31 13.69
C ILE A 70 44.09 -14.74 12.91
N LEU A 71 44.16 -14.42 11.61
CA LEU A 71 45.23 -14.88 10.72
C LEU A 71 46.50 -14.01 10.78
N ALA A 72 46.43 -12.79 11.32
CA ALA A 72 47.58 -11.90 11.39
C ALA A 72 48.67 -12.41 12.39
N PRO A 73 49.95 -12.39 12.00
CA PRO A 73 51.09 -12.67 12.90
C PRO A 73 51.10 -11.71 14.10
N LYS A 74 51.58 -12.19 15.27
CA LYS A 74 51.70 -11.42 16.53
C LYS A 74 52.22 -9.96 16.37
N PRO A 75 53.20 -9.63 15.52
CA PRO A 75 53.67 -8.25 15.34
C PRO A 75 52.76 -7.33 14.51
N LEU A 76 51.78 -7.87 13.77
CA LEU A 76 50.81 -7.11 12.97
C LEU A 76 49.39 -7.12 13.57
N ARG A 77 49.21 -7.69 14.77
CA ARG A 77 47.92 -7.66 15.46
C ARG A 77 47.62 -6.23 15.91
N PHE A 78 46.71 -5.60 15.18
CA PHE A 78 46.23 -4.25 15.44
C PHE A 78 45.43 -4.17 16.75
N ASP A 79 44.87 -5.30 17.23
CA ASP A 79 44.00 -5.37 18.38
C ASP A 79 44.52 -6.36 19.46
N PRO A 80 45.04 -5.86 20.59
CA PRO A 80 45.34 -6.70 21.76
C PRO A 80 44.08 -7.42 22.27
N PRO A 81 44.20 -8.55 22.98
CA PRO A 81 43.06 -9.32 23.49
C PRO A 81 42.03 -8.48 24.28
N THR A 82 42.50 -7.45 24.99
CA THR A 82 41.66 -6.51 25.75
C THR A 82 40.80 -5.62 24.84
N ALA A 83 41.32 -5.18 23.71
CA ALA A 83 40.63 -4.29 22.80
C ALA A 83 39.55 -5.02 21.98
N PHE A 84 39.77 -6.30 21.65
CA PHE A 84 38.76 -7.17 21.07
C PHE A 84 37.53 -7.32 21.99
N VAL A 85 37.75 -7.54 23.28
CA VAL A 85 36.67 -7.68 24.27
C VAL A 85 35.90 -6.36 24.42
N LEU A 86 36.60 -5.23 24.46
CA LEU A 86 35.97 -3.91 24.50
C LEU A 86 35.13 -3.63 23.25
N TRP A 87 35.63 -3.99 22.07
CA TRP A 87 34.89 -3.86 20.82
C TRP A 87 33.60 -4.68 20.81
N LEU A 88 33.68 -5.96 21.19
CA LEU A 88 32.50 -6.83 21.30
C LEU A 88 31.48 -6.27 22.30
N PHE A 89 31.95 -5.80 23.45
CA PHE A 89 31.09 -5.20 24.46
C PHE A 89 30.38 -3.94 23.94
N LEU A 90 31.12 -3.04 23.30
CA LEU A 90 30.55 -1.81 22.73
C LEU A 90 29.56 -2.11 21.60
N SER A 91 29.89 -3.05 20.70
CA SER A 91 29.00 -3.49 19.64
C SER A 91 27.69 -4.07 20.19
N ASN A 92 27.77 -4.88 21.25
CA ASN A 92 26.59 -5.46 21.88
C ASN A 92 25.70 -4.39 22.52
N LEU A 93 26.30 -3.41 23.22
CA LEU A 93 25.56 -2.28 23.80
C LEU A 93 24.82 -1.48 22.72
N ILE A 94 25.47 -1.18 21.60
CA ILE A 94 24.83 -0.49 20.47
C ILE A 94 23.67 -1.32 19.91
N GLN A 95 23.84 -2.63 19.75
CA GLN A 95 22.80 -3.52 19.25
C GLN A 95 21.56 -3.54 20.15
N ILE A 96 21.74 -3.57 21.48
CA ILE A 96 20.62 -3.53 22.44
C ILE A 96 19.83 -2.23 22.30
N LEU A 97 20.51 -1.09 22.13
CA LEU A 97 19.85 0.21 21.91
C LEU A 97 19.18 0.31 20.54
N LEU A 98 19.72 -0.38 19.54
CA LEU A 98 19.22 -0.36 18.18
C LEU A 98 17.89 -1.11 18.04
N MET A 99 17.65 -2.20 18.79
CA MET A 99 16.41 -2.98 18.65
C MET A 99 15.14 -2.18 18.97
N PRO A 100 15.01 -1.47 20.11
CA PRO A 100 13.84 -0.64 20.38
C PRO A 100 13.70 0.51 19.38
N LEU A 101 14.82 1.10 18.94
CA LEU A 101 14.81 2.16 17.94
C LEU A 101 14.26 1.66 16.60
N LEU A 102 14.70 0.48 16.16
CA LEU A 102 14.19 -0.19 14.97
C LEU A 102 12.70 -0.52 15.13
N MET A 103 12.29 -1.02 16.30
CA MET A 103 10.90 -1.34 16.61
C MET A 103 9.99 -0.10 16.53
N VAL A 104 10.44 1.05 17.02
CA VAL A 104 9.70 2.32 16.88
C VAL A 104 9.59 2.70 15.40
N GLY A 105 10.68 2.64 14.63
CA GLY A 105 10.63 2.95 13.20
C GLY A 105 9.72 1.99 12.42
N GLN A 106 9.72 0.70 12.77
CA GLN A 106 8.80 -0.31 12.22
C GLN A 106 7.35 0.01 12.56
N ASN A 107 7.04 0.37 13.81
CA ASN A 107 5.69 0.74 14.22
C ASN A 107 5.15 1.94 13.44
N VAL A 108 6.00 2.93 13.19
CA VAL A 108 5.65 4.10 12.37
C VAL A 108 5.40 3.69 10.91
N LEU A 109 6.26 2.84 10.33
CA LEU A 109 6.07 2.32 8.97
C LEU A 109 4.77 1.51 8.84
N SER A 110 4.46 0.66 9.83
CA SER A 110 3.23 -0.13 9.87
C SER A 110 1.98 0.76 9.97
N ARG A 111 1.99 1.76 10.86
CA ARG A 111 0.89 2.74 10.96
C ARG A 111 0.65 3.50 9.66
N HIS A 112 1.74 3.88 8.98
CA HIS A 112 1.64 4.50 7.66
C HIS A 112 1.08 3.52 6.61
N ALA A 113 1.48 2.25 6.63
CA ALA A 113 0.97 1.23 5.72
C ALA A 113 -0.54 0.98 5.92
N GLU A 114 -0.98 0.94 7.17
CA GLU A 114 -2.38 0.79 7.56
C GLU A 114 -3.24 1.95 7.05
N LEU A 115 -2.84 3.19 7.30
CA LEU A 115 -3.56 4.37 6.80
C LEU A 115 -3.65 4.42 5.27
N ARG A 116 -2.61 3.95 4.58
CA ARG A 116 -2.63 3.82 3.12
C ARG A 116 -3.63 2.74 2.69
N ALA A 117 -3.63 1.58 3.36
CA ALA A 117 -4.56 0.50 3.06
C ALA A 117 -6.03 0.94 3.28
N ASP A 118 -6.32 1.68 4.35
CA ASP A 118 -7.65 2.23 4.60
C ASP A 118 -8.08 3.21 3.50
N SER A 119 -7.20 4.11 3.09
CA SER A 119 -7.46 5.05 2.00
C SER A 119 -7.71 4.32 0.67
N ASP A 120 -6.91 3.29 0.37
CA ASP A 120 -7.06 2.49 -0.85
C ASP A 120 -8.39 1.70 -0.82
N TYR A 121 -8.80 1.21 0.36
CA TYR A 121 -10.08 0.55 0.57
C TYR A 121 -11.26 1.48 0.30
N GLU A 122 -11.24 2.71 0.81
CA GLU A 122 -12.28 3.70 0.53
C GLU A 122 -12.39 4.03 -0.97
N VAL A 123 -11.26 4.18 -1.66
CA VAL A 123 -11.22 4.40 -3.11
C VAL A 123 -11.79 3.20 -3.88
N ASN A 124 -11.48 1.98 -3.44
CA ASN A 124 -12.02 0.77 -4.06
C ASN A 124 -13.54 0.67 -3.89
N LEU A 125 -14.07 0.88 -2.68
CA LEU A 125 -15.52 0.91 -2.44
C LEU A 125 -16.22 2.00 -3.28
N LYS A 126 -15.57 3.15 -3.46
CA LYS A 126 -16.11 4.20 -4.34
C LYS A 126 -16.14 3.75 -5.79
N THR A 127 -15.08 3.10 -6.26
CA THR A 127 -14.98 2.56 -7.61
C THR A 127 -16.06 1.50 -7.84
N GLU A 128 -16.29 0.62 -6.87
CA GLU A 128 -17.36 -0.39 -6.91
C GLU A 128 -18.73 0.26 -7.12
N ARG A 129 -19.05 1.33 -6.37
CA ARG A 129 -20.31 2.08 -6.54
C ARG A 129 -20.39 2.79 -7.90
N GLU A 130 -19.28 3.34 -8.40
CA GLU A 130 -19.24 3.95 -9.74
C GLU A 130 -19.49 2.89 -10.82
N VAL A 131 -18.96 1.67 -10.69
CA VAL A 131 -19.24 0.55 -11.59
C VAL A 131 -20.69 0.09 -11.50
N GLU A 132 -21.25 -0.03 -10.29
CA GLU A 132 -22.66 -0.38 -10.09
C GLU A 132 -23.59 0.64 -10.78
N ALA A 133 -23.29 1.94 -10.64
CA ALA A 133 -24.04 3.00 -11.32
C ALA A 133 -23.96 2.89 -12.85
N ILE A 134 -22.79 2.55 -13.40
CA ILE A 134 -22.63 2.30 -14.84
C ILE A 134 -23.45 1.09 -15.28
N LEU A 135 -23.43 -0.01 -14.53
CA LEU A 135 -24.21 -1.22 -14.82
C LEU A 135 -25.72 -0.92 -14.83
N GLN A 136 -26.22 -0.18 -13.84
CA GLN A 136 -27.62 0.27 -13.81
C GLN A 136 -27.98 1.11 -15.04
N HIS A 137 -27.07 1.99 -15.49
CA HIS A 137 -27.28 2.80 -16.68
C HIS A 137 -27.31 1.95 -17.96
N LEU A 138 -26.45 0.94 -18.07
CA LEU A 138 -26.44 -0.01 -19.18
C LEU A 138 -27.71 -0.85 -19.22
N GLU A 139 -28.16 -1.39 -18.09
CA GLU A 139 -29.43 -2.12 -18.00
C GLU A 139 -30.63 -1.24 -18.39
N TYR A 140 -30.62 0.01 -17.95
CA TYR A 140 -31.66 0.98 -18.30
C TYR A 140 -31.67 1.28 -19.81
N GLN A 141 -30.51 1.51 -20.41
CA GLN A 141 -30.37 1.72 -21.85
C GLN A 141 -30.81 0.49 -22.65
N ASN A 142 -30.41 -0.72 -22.24
CA ASN A 142 -30.86 -1.97 -22.87
C ASN A 142 -32.40 -2.11 -22.83
N GLY A 143 -33.02 -1.81 -21.69
CA GLY A 143 -34.47 -1.83 -21.55
C GLY A 143 -35.20 -0.83 -22.46
N LEU A 144 -34.60 0.35 -22.71
CA LEU A 144 -35.12 1.32 -23.67
C LEU A 144 -34.95 0.85 -25.12
N LEU A 145 -33.79 0.30 -25.46
CA LEU A 145 -33.52 -0.27 -26.79
C LEU A 145 -34.51 -1.37 -27.13
N GLU A 146 -34.80 -2.27 -26.19
CA GLU A 146 -35.83 -3.30 -26.37
C GLU A 146 -37.23 -2.71 -26.60
N GLN A 147 -37.60 -1.65 -25.87
CA GLN A 147 -38.89 -0.99 -26.06
C GLN A 147 -38.99 -0.34 -27.45
N ILE A 148 -37.90 0.27 -27.93
CA ILE A 148 -37.82 0.86 -29.26
C ILE A 148 -37.91 -0.23 -30.33
N ALA A 149 -37.16 -1.34 -30.18
CA ALA A 149 -37.21 -2.49 -31.08
C ALA A 149 -38.63 -3.07 -31.19
N ARG A 150 -39.31 -3.28 -30.05
CA ARG A 150 -40.72 -3.72 -30.00
C ARG A 150 -41.66 -2.76 -30.73
N LYS A 151 -41.48 -1.44 -30.57
CA LYS A 151 -42.29 -0.42 -31.28
C LYS A 151 -42.03 -0.38 -32.78
N LEU A 152 -40.81 -0.68 -33.21
CA LEU A 152 -40.43 -0.75 -34.62
C LEU A 152 -40.81 -2.08 -35.29
N GLY A 153 -41.39 -3.03 -34.55
CA GLY A 153 -41.76 -4.35 -35.08
C GLY A 153 -40.56 -5.25 -35.37
N ILE A 154 -39.38 -4.89 -34.85
CA ILE A 154 -38.18 -5.74 -34.93
C ILE A 154 -38.35 -6.81 -33.84
N GLN A 155 -38.98 -7.93 -34.19
CA GLN A 155 -38.94 -9.13 -33.36
C GLN A 155 -37.56 -9.76 -33.53
N GLU A 156 -36.86 -10.00 -32.42
CA GLU A 156 -35.76 -10.96 -32.45
C GLU A 156 -36.35 -12.29 -32.92
N ASP A 157 -35.86 -12.78 -34.04
CA ASP A 157 -36.07 -14.12 -34.54
C ASP A 157 -35.47 -15.11 -33.53
N LYS A 158 -36.24 -15.43 -32.49
CA LYS A 158 -35.87 -16.45 -31.49
C LYS A 158 -36.00 -17.87 -32.05
N ASP A 159 -36.45 -18.03 -33.30
CA ASP A 159 -36.66 -19.33 -33.92
C ASP A 159 -35.38 -19.87 -34.60
N ALA A 160 -34.37 -19.04 -34.85
CA ALA A 160 -33.13 -19.46 -35.53
C ALA A 160 -32.11 -20.21 -34.65
N THR A 161 -32.23 -20.19 -33.32
CA THR A 161 -31.31 -20.89 -32.39
C THR A 161 -31.88 -22.16 -31.77
N ALA A 162 -33.08 -22.60 -32.16
CA ALA A 162 -33.73 -23.80 -31.64
C ALA A 162 -33.79 -24.98 -32.64
N SER A 163 -33.04 -24.95 -33.74
CA SER A 163 -32.89 -26.07 -34.70
C SER A 163 -31.48 -26.65 -34.69
#